data_AF-A0A7K0JKG1-F1
#
_entry.id   AF-A0A7K0JKG1-F1
#
_cell.length_a   1.000
_cell.length_b   1.000
_cell.length_c   1.000
_cell.angle_alpha   90.00
_cell.angle_beta   90.00
_cell.angle_gamma   90.00
#
_symmetry.space_group_name_H-M   'P 1'
#
loop_
_entity.id
_entity.type
_entity.pdbx_description
1 polymer ?
#
loop_
_entity_poly.entity_id
_entity_poly.type
_entity_poly.pdbx_seq_one_letter_code
_entity_poly.pdbx_strand_id
1 'polypeptide(L)'
;MSQFYALMHDNTVKYISLREEIIADIRNLFINGGAVLKPEGIEEDEFDGNIVSRNGENITYVNYNLPEDFARIPDNQADMSEYNINEDTPKSIFYYDDGKFYFQAFNKKNMLQRKMILQIEFGNVFARMNNNAFIVEDKVHAIFENGRLYFQSYTIANQIFSLIDFVTEATNTEIESFGDIEGINVNTENIKHIANIKTRRLIKLLSNTDNIETFMRKASRTRANLLRKYGVNAQINENNELVLPTNNVVELNRTLEFLNEDIFRGVITDRLYRSNSKKKDNH
;
A
#
# COMPACT_ATOMS: atom_id res chain seq x y z
N MET A 1 -3.24 28.50 2.09
CA MET A 1 -4.07 27.28 2.20
C MET A 1 -3.14 26.11 2.44
N SER A 2 -3.58 25.10 3.20
CA SER A 2 -2.72 23.94 3.47
C SER A 2 -2.57 23.08 2.22
N GLN A 3 -1.40 22.47 2.04
CA GLN A 3 -1.08 21.58 0.91
C GLN A 3 -1.07 20.12 1.37
N PHE A 4 -2.04 19.76 2.22
CA PHE A 4 -2.12 18.45 2.87
C PHE A 4 -3.31 17.65 2.33
N TYR A 5 -3.05 16.40 1.95
CA TYR A 5 -3.96 15.60 1.16
C TYR A 5 -4.00 14.13 1.59
N ALA A 6 -5.10 13.46 1.27
CA ALA A 6 -5.30 12.03 1.39
C ALA A 6 -5.36 11.38 0.00
N LEU A 7 -4.54 10.35 -0.23
CA LEU A 7 -4.60 9.49 -1.40
C LEU A 7 -5.48 8.26 -1.09
N MET A 8 -6.58 8.14 -1.82
CA MET A 8 -7.53 7.05 -1.70
C MET A 8 -7.09 5.82 -2.51
N HIS A 9 -7.64 4.65 -2.16
CA HIS A 9 -7.31 3.39 -2.83
C HIS A 9 -7.68 3.35 -4.34
N ASP A 10 -8.59 4.21 -4.80
CA ASP A 10 -8.96 4.34 -6.21
C ASP A 10 -8.12 5.41 -6.96
N ASN A 11 -7.02 5.86 -6.35
CA ASN A 11 -6.13 6.92 -6.82
C ASN A 11 -6.76 8.32 -6.91
N THR A 12 -7.94 8.53 -6.30
CA THR A 12 -8.44 9.88 -6.08
C THR A 12 -7.72 10.54 -4.92
N VAL A 13 -7.62 11.87 -5.00
CA VAL A 13 -7.03 12.70 -3.97
C VAL A 13 -8.13 13.53 -3.32
N LYS A 14 -8.10 13.54 -1.99
CA LYS A 14 -8.96 14.39 -1.17
C LYS A 14 -8.14 15.41 -0.42
N TYR A 15 -8.66 16.62 -0.30
CA TYR A 15 -8.03 17.67 0.50
C TYR A 15 -8.27 17.45 2.00
N ILE A 16 -7.25 17.69 2.83
CA ILE A 16 -7.36 17.67 4.29
C ILE A 16 -7.23 19.09 4.81
N SER A 17 -8.33 19.66 5.30
CA SER A 17 -8.32 20.98 5.91
C SER A 17 -7.56 21.01 7.24
N LEU A 18 -6.66 21.99 7.37
CA LEU A 18 -5.90 22.24 8.59
C LEU A 18 -6.20 23.65 9.14
N ARG A 19 -6.15 23.80 10.46
CA ARG A 19 -6.12 25.12 11.10
C ARG A 19 -4.80 25.81 10.78
N GLU A 20 -4.82 27.12 10.57
CA GLU A 20 -3.63 27.89 10.18
C GLU A 20 -2.43 27.67 11.11
N GLU A 21 -2.69 27.58 12.41
CA GLU A 21 -1.68 27.41 13.46
C GLU A 21 -0.83 26.14 13.35
N ILE A 22 -1.35 25.07 12.71
CA ILE A 22 -0.64 23.79 12.58
C ILE A 22 -0.09 23.55 11.16
N ILE A 23 -0.34 24.43 10.20
CA ILE A 23 0.08 24.22 8.80
C ILE A 23 1.60 24.11 8.71
N ALA A 24 2.33 24.98 9.42
CA ALA A 24 3.78 24.98 9.43
C ALA A 24 4.35 23.70 10.07
N ASP A 25 3.75 23.22 11.16
CA ASP A 25 4.19 22.01 11.84
C ASP A 25 4.01 20.77 10.96
N ILE A 26 2.83 20.63 10.32
CA ILE A 26 2.58 19.54 9.37
C ILE A 26 3.56 19.63 8.21
N ARG A 27 3.77 20.81 7.61
CA ARG A 27 4.76 21.00 6.55
C ARG A 27 6.13 20.48 7.00
N ASN A 28 6.62 20.94 8.15
CA ASN A 28 7.94 20.58 8.65
C ASN A 28 8.10 19.08 8.90
N LEU A 29 7.06 18.38 9.37
CA LEU A 29 7.10 16.91 9.51
C LEU A 29 7.42 16.22 8.17
N PHE A 30 6.76 16.65 7.08
CA PHE A 30 6.97 16.07 5.76
C PHE A 30 8.31 16.50 5.14
N ILE A 31 8.70 17.76 5.26
CA ILE A 31 9.99 18.24 4.72
C ILE A 31 11.17 17.58 5.45
N ASN A 32 11.13 17.53 6.78
CA ASN A 32 12.19 16.90 7.57
C ASN A 32 12.26 15.40 7.30
N GLY A 33 11.11 14.71 7.28
CA GLY A 33 11.06 13.29 6.92
C GLY A 33 11.55 13.04 5.49
N GLY A 34 11.29 13.96 4.56
CA GLY A 34 11.78 13.91 3.20
C GLY A 34 13.31 14.05 3.13
N ALA A 35 13.90 14.98 3.89
CA ALA A 35 15.35 15.16 3.99
C ALA A 35 16.05 13.94 4.63
N VAL A 36 15.38 13.21 5.53
CA VAL A 36 15.88 11.94 6.07
C VAL A 36 15.83 10.83 5.01
N LEU A 37 14.74 10.75 4.23
CA LEU A 37 14.58 9.72 3.19
C LEU A 37 15.53 9.94 2.01
N LYS A 38 15.66 11.18 1.54
CA LYS A 38 16.52 11.61 0.44
C LYS A 38 17.39 12.80 0.87
N PRO A 39 18.49 12.55 1.62
CA PRO A 39 19.45 13.60 1.96
C PRO A 39 20.07 14.22 0.70
N GLU A 40 20.52 15.46 0.80
CA GLU A 40 21.25 16.10 -0.30
C GLU A 40 22.56 15.33 -0.59
N GLY A 41 22.77 14.99 -1.87
CA GLY A 41 23.96 14.27 -2.31
C GLY A 41 23.95 12.75 -2.09
N ILE A 42 22.84 12.15 -1.62
CA ILE A 42 22.70 10.68 -1.61
C ILE A 42 22.77 10.11 -3.03
N GLU A 43 23.43 8.97 -3.20
CA GLU A 43 23.46 8.29 -4.49
C GLU A 43 22.06 7.74 -4.84
N GLU A 44 21.70 7.86 -6.11
CA GLU A 44 20.40 7.44 -6.63
C GLU A 44 20.57 6.20 -7.52
N ASP A 45 19.82 5.15 -7.22
CA ASP A 45 19.77 3.94 -8.03
C ASP A 45 18.41 3.78 -8.71
N GLU A 46 18.41 3.47 -10.00
CA GLU A 46 17.18 3.01 -10.66
C GLU A 46 16.80 1.62 -10.13
N PHE A 47 15.52 1.42 -9.86
CA PHE A 47 14.98 0.14 -9.44
C PHE A 47 15.16 -0.89 -10.56
N ASP A 48 15.92 -1.95 -10.27
CA ASP A 48 16.25 -3.03 -11.20
C ASP A 48 15.18 -4.13 -11.26
N GLY A 49 14.07 -3.95 -10.52
CA GLY A 49 13.01 -4.94 -10.39
C GLY A 49 13.28 -6.01 -9.33
N ASN A 50 14.39 -5.92 -8.59
CA ASN A 50 14.70 -6.80 -7.47
C ASN A 50 14.25 -6.18 -6.13
N ILE A 51 13.38 -6.90 -5.42
CA ILE A 51 12.64 -6.38 -4.26
C ILE A 51 13.45 -6.44 -2.95
N VAL A 52 14.61 -7.12 -2.97
CA VAL A 52 15.46 -7.30 -1.80
C VAL A 52 15.87 -5.92 -1.23
N SER A 53 15.64 -5.74 0.06
CA SER A 53 15.99 -4.53 0.80
C SER A 53 17.46 -4.18 0.60
N ARG A 54 17.74 -3.05 -0.04
CA ARG A 54 19.08 -2.46 -0.10
C ARG A 54 19.37 -1.80 1.25
N ASN A 55 20.59 -1.93 1.76
CA ASN A 55 20.97 -1.50 3.13
C ASN A 55 21.07 0.03 3.33
N GLY A 56 20.25 0.82 2.64
CA GLY A 56 20.14 2.27 2.84
C GLY A 56 21.35 3.08 2.37
N GLU A 57 22.29 2.48 1.64
CA GLU A 57 23.44 3.19 1.06
C GLU A 57 22.98 4.19 -0.02
N ASN A 58 22.04 3.77 -0.87
CA ASN A 58 21.51 4.55 -1.99
C ASN A 58 19.99 4.69 -1.87
N ILE A 59 19.44 5.76 -2.43
CA ILE A 59 17.99 5.90 -2.58
C ILE A 59 17.55 5.29 -3.91
N THR A 60 16.53 4.43 -3.86
CA THR A 60 15.98 3.81 -5.07
C THR A 60 14.94 4.71 -5.71
N TYR A 61 14.88 4.75 -7.04
CA TYR A 61 13.83 5.44 -7.78
C TYR A 61 13.26 4.62 -8.94
N VAL A 62 12.03 4.95 -9.34
CA VAL A 62 11.44 4.54 -10.62
C VAL A 62 10.98 5.77 -11.39
N ASN A 63 11.05 5.72 -12.71
CA ASN A 63 10.35 6.69 -13.56
C ASN A 63 8.84 6.40 -13.49
N TYR A 64 8.08 7.32 -12.91
CA TYR A 64 6.67 7.10 -12.57
C TYR A 64 5.79 8.24 -13.06
N ASN A 65 4.59 7.91 -13.51
CA ASN A 65 3.57 8.90 -13.83
C ASN A 65 2.52 8.90 -12.72
N LEU A 66 2.41 10.02 -12.00
CA LEU A 66 1.37 10.16 -11.00
C LEU A 66 -0.03 10.03 -11.65
N PRO A 67 -1.03 9.51 -10.92
CA PRO A 67 -2.41 9.50 -11.38
C PRO A 67 -2.91 10.88 -11.80
N GLU A 68 -3.83 10.92 -12.76
CA GLU A 68 -4.35 12.15 -13.36
C GLU A 68 -4.88 13.17 -12.34
N ASP A 69 -5.42 12.71 -11.20
CA ASP A 69 -5.98 13.57 -10.16
C ASP A 69 -4.92 14.49 -9.50
N PHE A 70 -3.63 14.13 -9.58
CA PHE A 70 -2.53 14.96 -9.09
C PHE A 70 -2.29 16.22 -9.93
N ALA A 71 -2.75 16.26 -11.19
CA ALA A 71 -2.64 17.44 -12.05
C ALA A 71 -3.44 18.65 -11.53
N ARG A 72 -4.31 18.44 -10.53
CA ARG A 72 -5.08 19.51 -9.87
C ARG A 72 -4.30 20.23 -8.78
N ILE A 73 -3.16 19.69 -8.35
CA ILE A 73 -2.35 20.25 -7.27
C ILE A 73 -1.24 21.12 -7.87
N PRO A 74 -1.01 22.34 -7.34
CA PRO A 74 -1.65 22.94 -6.15
C PRO A 74 -2.89 23.78 -6.43
N ASP A 75 -3.16 24.13 -7.69
CA ASP A 75 -4.00 25.30 -8.01
C ASP A 75 -5.52 25.06 -7.94
N ASN A 76 -5.99 23.83 -8.21
CA ASN A 76 -7.41 23.49 -8.33
C ASN A 76 -7.98 22.82 -7.09
N GLN A 77 -7.50 23.23 -5.92
CA GLN A 77 -7.88 22.66 -4.62
C GLN A 77 -9.37 22.79 -4.31
N ALA A 78 -10.02 23.86 -4.77
CA ALA A 78 -11.45 24.12 -4.53
C ALA A 78 -12.38 23.08 -5.18
N ASP A 79 -11.93 22.42 -6.24
CA ASP A 79 -12.69 21.39 -6.96
C ASP A 79 -12.45 19.98 -6.38
N MET A 80 -11.58 19.85 -5.36
CA MET A 80 -11.26 18.59 -4.73
C MET A 80 -12.24 18.29 -3.59
N SER A 81 -12.70 17.04 -3.51
CA SER A 81 -13.51 16.61 -2.37
C SER A 81 -12.68 16.63 -1.08
N GLU A 82 -13.33 17.01 0.03
CA GLU A 82 -12.70 17.00 1.35
C GLU A 82 -12.64 15.59 1.94
N TYR A 83 -11.55 15.31 2.66
CA TYR A 83 -11.37 14.08 3.40
C TYR A 83 -12.30 14.02 4.61
N ASN A 84 -13.06 12.94 4.73
CA ASN A 84 -13.95 12.70 5.86
C ASN A 84 -13.47 11.50 6.68
N ILE A 85 -12.91 11.76 7.87
CA ILE A 85 -12.37 10.75 8.78
C ILE A 85 -13.38 9.65 9.19
N ASN A 86 -14.68 9.89 9.06
CA ASN A 86 -15.71 8.92 9.42
C ASN A 86 -16.03 7.93 8.31
N GLU A 87 -15.73 8.30 7.06
CA GLU A 87 -16.13 7.57 5.86
C GLU A 87 -14.93 7.08 5.06
N ASP A 88 -13.83 7.82 5.11
CA ASP A 88 -12.65 7.58 4.31
C ASP A 88 -11.60 6.76 5.05
N THR A 89 -10.89 5.94 4.29
CA THR A 89 -9.66 5.27 4.71
C THR A 89 -8.66 5.41 3.58
N PRO A 90 -7.67 6.31 3.70
CA PRO A 90 -6.70 6.51 2.66
C PRO A 90 -5.64 5.40 2.71
N LYS A 91 -4.99 5.16 1.58
CA LYS A 91 -3.78 4.32 1.52
C LYS A 91 -2.50 5.12 1.81
N SER A 92 -2.56 6.44 1.64
CA SER A 92 -1.47 7.35 1.97
C SER A 92 -2.02 8.74 2.29
N ILE A 93 -1.32 9.46 3.17
CA ILE A 93 -1.45 10.91 3.32
C ILE A 93 -0.18 11.56 2.76
N PHE A 94 -0.29 12.76 2.22
CA PHE A 94 0.85 13.43 1.63
C PHE A 94 0.78 14.94 1.71
N TYR A 95 1.95 15.56 1.63
CA TYR A 95 2.10 17.00 1.55
C TYR A 95 2.75 17.39 0.23
N TYR A 96 2.29 18.49 -0.38
CA TYR A 96 2.90 19.09 -1.56
C TYR A 96 3.69 20.35 -1.16
N ASP A 97 4.94 20.44 -1.60
CA ASP A 97 5.78 21.63 -1.40
C ASP A 97 6.73 21.77 -2.59
N ASP A 98 6.70 22.94 -3.24
CA ASP A 98 7.63 23.34 -4.30
C ASP A 98 7.89 22.27 -5.38
N GLY A 99 6.81 21.75 -5.99
CA GLY A 99 6.90 20.74 -7.06
C GLY A 99 7.19 19.31 -6.57
N LYS A 100 7.30 19.11 -5.25
CA LYS A 100 7.57 17.80 -4.63
C LYS A 100 6.36 17.30 -3.85
N PHE A 101 6.15 15.99 -3.90
CA PHE A 101 5.12 15.31 -3.11
C PHE A 101 5.79 14.36 -2.12
N TYR A 102 5.44 14.49 -0.85
CA TYR A 102 5.99 13.68 0.24
C TYR A 102 4.91 12.76 0.77
N PHE A 103 5.05 11.46 0.57
CA PHE A 103 4.03 10.47 0.90
C PHE A 103 4.36 9.72 2.18
N GLN A 104 3.36 9.56 3.05
CA GLN A 104 3.38 8.60 4.14
C GLN A 104 2.36 7.51 3.85
N ALA A 105 2.79 6.24 3.89
CA ALA A 105 1.86 5.12 3.86
C ALA A 105 0.91 5.23 5.06
N PHE A 106 -0.37 4.97 4.84
CA PHE A 106 -1.42 5.12 5.84
C PHE A 106 -2.12 3.79 6.06
N ASN A 107 -2.12 3.31 7.29
CA ASN A 107 -2.71 2.04 7.66
C ASN A 107 -3.67 2.21 8.85
N LYS A 108 -4.42 1.15 9.18
CA LYS A 108 -5.37 1.14 10.31
C LYS A 108 -4.72 1.46 11.67
N LYS A 109 -3.40 1.31 11.79
CA LYS A 109 -2.65 1.70 13.00
C LYS A 109 -2.68 3.21 13.21
N ASN A 110 -2.60 4.00 12.14
CA ASN A 110 -2.61 5.46 12.16
C ASN A 110 -3.97 6.02 12.57
N MET A 111 -5.05 5.27 12.34
CA MET A 111 -6.39 5.67 12.77
C MET A 111 -6.59 5.46 14.28
N LEU A 112 -7.00 6.53 14.97
CA LEU A 112 -7.44 6.54 16.37
C LEU A 112 -8.97 6.61 16.44
N GLN A 113 -9.63 5.67 15.75
CA GLN A 113 -11.07 5.49 15.75
C GLN A 113 -11.40 4.08 16.25
N ARG A 114 -12.44 3.94 17.09
CA ARG A 114 -12.88 2.65 17.67
C ARG A 114 -11.81 1.93 18.52
N LYS A 115 -10.79 2.66 19.01
CA LYS A 115 -9.76 2.17 19.94
C LYS A 115 -10.00 2.76 21.34
N MET A 116 -9.56 2.05 22.38
CA MET A 116 -9.49 2.60 23.74
C MET A 116 -8.24 3.49 23.83
N ILE A 117 -8.40 4.77 23.52
CA ILE A 117 -7.32 5.76 23.62
C ILE A 117 -7.58 6.60 24.86
N LEU A 118 -6.55 6.75 25.69
CA LEU A 118 -6.59 7.58 26.89
C LEU A 118 -5.94 8.93 26.60
N GLN A 119 -6.61 10.01 26.97
CA GLN A 119 -6.11 11.38 26.93
C GLN A 119 -6.06 11.95 28.36
N ILE A 120 -5.08 12.81 28.63
CA ILE A 120 -5.03 13.53 29.90
C ILE A 120 -6.13 14.60 29.90
N GLU A 121 -6.89 14.68 30.99
CA GLU A 121 -7.95 15.68 31.15
C GLU A 121 -7.53 16.76 32.16
N PHE A 122 -7.29 16.37 33.41
CA PHE A 122 -6.83 17.28 34.47
C PHE A 122 -5.76 16.62 35.34
N GLY A 123 -4.65 17.32 35.56
CA GLY A 123 -3.50 16.79 36.29
C GLY A 123 -2.94 15.54 35.61
N ASN A 124 -2.89 14.43 36.34
CA ASN A 124 -2.45 13.12 35.84
C ASN A 124 -3.60 12.09 35.74
N VAL A 125 -4.83 12.58 35.54
CA VAL A 125 -6.01 11.74 35.35
C VAL A 125 -6.25 11.53 33.87
N PHE A 126 -6.39 10.26 33.49
CA PHE A 126 -6.63 9.83 32.12
C PHE A 126 -8.13 9.56 31.90
N ALA A 127 -8.67 10.16 30.85
CA ALA A 127 -10.02 9.93 30.37
C ALA A 127 -10.00 9.29 28.98
N ARG A 128 -11.10 8.67 28.57
CA ARG A 128 -11.22 8.13 27.21
C ARG A 128 -11.33 9.27 26.20
N MET A 129 -10.51 9.23 25.14
CA MET A 129 -10.68 10.10 23.98
C MET A 129 -11.95 9.71 23.21
N ASN A 130 -12.85 10.67 23.03
CA ASN A 130 -14.13 10.47 22.35
C ASN A 130 -14.15 10.97 20.91
N ASN A 131 -13.10 11.66 20.48
CA ASN A 131 -12.99 12.22 19.14
C ASN A 131 -12.23 11.26 18.22
N ASN A 132 -12.56 11.28 16.93
CA ASN A 132 -11.78 10.57 15.92
C ASN A 132 -10.56 11.42 15.56
N ALA A 133 -9.41 10.76 15.46
CA ALA A 133 -8.17 11.38 15.04
C ALA A 133 -7.35 10.38 14.21
N PHE A 134 -6.34 10.87 13.52
CA PHE A 134 -5.29 10.03 12.95
C PHE A 134 -3.92 10.60 13.26
N ILE A 135 -2.92 9.72 13.21
CA ILE A 135 -1.52 10.04 13.47
C ILE A 135 -0.86 10.42 12.15
N VAL A 136 -0.15 11.56 12.14
CA VAL A 136 0.86 11.91 11.13
C VAL A 136 2.21 11.51 11.70
N GLU A 137 2.97 10.70 10.97
CA GLU A 137 4.28 10.22 11.42
C GLU A 137 5.37 11.27 11.09
N ASP A 138 6.51 11.17 11.75
CA ASP A 138 7.73 11.96 11.48
C ASP A 138 8.59 11.33 10.35
N LYS A 139 8.00 10.41 9.57
CA LYS A 139 8.68 9.63 8.55
C LYS A 139 7.98 9.73 7.21
N VAL A 140 8.73 10.07 6.16
CA VAL A 140 8.29 9.97 4.76
C VAL A 140 8.71 8.63 4.18
N HIS A 141 7.81 8.03 3.41
CA HIS A 141 7.98 6.70 2.84
C HIS A 141 8.28 6.73 1.34
N ALA A 142 7.83 7.77 0.63
CA ALA A 142 8.19 8.02 -0.75
C ALA A 142 8.19 9.52 -1.06
N ILE A 143 9.02 9.94 -2.02
CA ILE A 143 9.04 11.31 -2.57
C ILE A 143 8.80 11.22 -4.06
N PHE A 144 7.92 12.06 -4.61
CA PHE A 144 7.83 12.26 -6.03
C PHE A 144 8.36 13.64 -6.40
N GLU A 145 9.35 13.68 -7.30
CA GLU A 145 9.87 14.91 -7.90
C GLU A 145 10.36 14.62 -9.32
N ASN A 146 10.11 15.53 -10.26
CA ASN A 146 10.64 15.48 -11.64
C ASN A 146 10.38 14.15 -12.39
N GLY A 147 9.20 13.55 -12.22
CA GLY A 147 8.84 12.30 -12.91
C GLY A 147 9.43 11.04 -12.28
N ARG A 148 10.10 11.15 -11.13
CA ARG A 148 10.68 10.03 -10.40
C ARG A 148 10.00 9.85 -9.05
N LEU A 149 9.67 8.62 -8.73
CA LEU A 149 9.22 8.21 -7.40
C LEU A 149 10.38 7.55 -6.67
N TYR A 150 10.84 8.19 -5.59
CA TYR A 150 11.93 7.74 -4.74
C TYR A 150 11.41 7.01 -3.50
N PHE A 151 12.08 5.94 -3.11
CA PHE A 151 11.75 5.13 -1.94
C PHE A 151 12.96 4.32 -1.45
N GLN A 152 12.92 3.90 -0.19
CA GLN A 152 13.88 2.93 0.38
C GLN A 152 13.28 1.53 0.51
N SER A 153 11.98 1.46 0.82
CA SER A 153 11.27 0.18 0.97
C SER A 153 10.31 0.00 -0.18
N TYR A 154 10.59 -0.98 -1.05
CA TYR A 154 9.67 -1.38 -2.11
C TYR A 154 8.30 -1.73 -1.53
N THR A 155 8.25 -2.54 -0.46
CA THR A 155 6.99 -2.99 0.14
C THR A 155 6.11 -1.83 0.59
N ILE A 156 6.68 -0.79 1.21
CA ILE A 156 5.91 0.36 1.67
C ILE A 156 5.54 1.27 0.48
N ALA A 157 6.46 1.50 -0.46
CA ALA A 157 6.17 2.29 -1.66
C ALA A 157 5.04 1.65 -2.49
N ASN A 158 5.05 0.32 -2.61
CA ASN A 158 4.03 -0.46 -3.31
C ASN A 158 2.63 -0.32 -2.67
N GLN A 159 2.54 -0.07 -1.37
CA GLN A 159 1.26 0.23 -0.70
C GLN A 159 0.70 1.59 -1.09
N ILE A 160 1.56 2.55 -1.45
CA ILE A 160 1.17 3.90 -1.88
C ILE A 160 0.81 3.87 -3.36
N PHE A 161 1.75 3.43 -4.19
CA PHE A 161 1.62 3.29 -5.64
C PHE A 161 2.08 1.90 -6.04
N SER A 162 1.29 1.19 -6.84
CA SER A 162 1.70 -0.14 -7.26
C SER A 162 2.92 -0.06 -8.18
N LEU A 163 3.95 -0.80 -7.81
CA LEU A 163 5.23 -0.88 -8.51
C LEU A 163 5.41 -2.21 -9.24
N ILE A 164 4.35 -3.03 -9.29
CA ILE A 164 4.38 -4.37 -9.88
C ILE A 164 4.90 -4.36 -11.33
N ASP A 165 4.63 -3.29 -12.07
CA ASP A 165 5.03 -3.18 -13.48
C ASP A 165 6.54 -2.99 -13.67
N PHE A 166 7.25 -2.61 -12.60
CA PHE A 166 8.71 -2.48 -12.57
C PHE A 166 9.41 -3.76 -12.06
N VAL A 167 8.65 -4.75 -11.57
CA VAL A 167 9.21 -6.01 -11.07
C VAL A 167 9.58 -6.93 -12.24
N THR A 168 10.71 -7.61 -12.12
CA THR A 168 11.10 -8.65 -13.09
C THR A 168 10.16 -9.86 -12.99
N GLU A 169 9.93 -10.55 -14.09
CA GLU A 169 9.18 -11.80 -14.05
C GLU A 169 9.96 -12.88 -13.28
N ALA A 170 9.26 -13.64 -12.43
CA ALA A 170 9.84 -14.85 -11.83
C ALA A 170 10.26 -15.83 -12.92
N THR A 171 11.47 -16.38 -12.80
CA THR A 171 11.96 -17.50 -13.63
C THR A 171 11.26 -18.81 -13.25
N ASN A 172 11.43 -19.87 -14.06
CA ASN A 172 10.87 -21.18 -13.72
C ASN A 172 11.45 -21.75 -12.42
N THR A 173 12.74 -21.51 -12.16
CA THR A 173 13.40 -21.91 -10.91
C THR A 173 12.82 -21.14 -9.73
N GLU A 174 12.53 -19.85 -9.88
CA GLU A 174 11.89 -19.07 -8.82
C GLU A 174 10.44 -19.49 -8.58
N ILE A 175 9.73 -19.97 -9.61
CA ILE A 175 8.40 -20.57 -9.44
C ILE A 175 8.50 -21.89 -8.67
N GLU A 176 9.54 -22.69 -8.87
CA GLU A 176 9.79 -23.90 -8.07
C GLU A 176 10.02 -23.52 -6.61
N SER A 177 10.95 -22.60 -6.34
CA SER A 177 11.25 -22.13 -4.97
C SER A 177 10.04 -21.48 -4.29
N PHE A 178 9.18 -20.80 -5.05
CA PHE A 178 7.92 -20.27 -4.52
C PHE A 178 7.02 -21.40 -3.98
N GLY A 179 7.00 -22.55 -4.65
CA GLY A 179 6.22 -23.70 -4.21
C GLY A 179 6.71 -24.36 -2.92
N ASP A 180 7.95 -24.08 -2.53
CA ASP A 180 8.56 -24.58 -1.29
C ASP A 180 8.27 -23.66 -0.08
N ILE A 181 7.57 -22.53 -0.28
CA ILE A 181 7.21 -21.61 0.82
C ILE A 181 6.26 -22.32 1.80
N GLU A 182 6.59 -22.25 3.09
CA GLU A 182 5.77 -22.84 4.14
C GLU A 182 4.36 -22.21 4.17
N GLY A 183 3.35 -23.07 4.27
CA GLY A 183 1.96 -22.65 4.41
C GLY A 183 1.23 -22.46 3.07
N ILE A 184 1.84 -22.75 1.92
CA ILE A 184 1.12 -22.86 0.65
C ILE A 184 1.20 -24.27 0.08
N ASN A 185 0.20 -24.63 -0.70
CA ASN A 185 0.15 -25.85 -1.48
C ASN A 185 -0.14 -25.48 -2.93
N VAL A 186 0.81 -25.76 -3.82
CA VAL A 186 0.76 -25.25 -5.19
C VAL A 186 1.38 -26.23 -6.18
N ASN A 187 0.74 -26.38 -7.34
CA ASN A 187 1.32 -27.12 -8.45
C ASN A 187 2.15 -26.18 -9.33
N THR A 188 3.46 -26.16 -9.10
CA THR A 188 4.42 -25.29 -9.79
C THR A 188 4.51 -25.61 -11.29
N GLU A 189 4.37 -26.87 -11.70
CA GLU A 189 4.32 -27.26 -13.12
C GLU A 189 3.15 -26.61 -13.84
N ASN A 190 1.95 -26.68 -13.26
CA ASN A 190 0.78 -26.02 -13.84
C ASN A 190 0.99 -24.50 -13.93
N ILE A 191 1.59 -23.87 -12.91
CA ILE A 191 1.91 -22.44 -12.95
C ILE A 191 2.84 -22.11 -14.13
N LYS A 192 3.92 -22.88 -14.34
CA LYS A 192 4.86 -22.64 -15.45
C LYS A 192 4.15 -22.64 -16.80
N HIS A 193 3.10 -23.45 -16.97
CA HIS A 193 2.29 -23.52 -18.18
C HIS A 193 1.29 -22.36 -18.35
N ILE A 194 0.66 -21.89 -17.27
CA ILE A 194 -0.44 -20.90 -17.36
C ILE A 194 -0.01 -19.46 -17.01
N ALA A 195 1.14 -19.27 -16.38
CA ALA A 195 1.56 -17.99 -15.83
C ALA A 195 1.85 -16.98 -16.94
N ASN A 196 1.15 -15.85 -16.89
CA ASN A 196 1.46 -14.69 -17.69
C ASN A 196 2.45 -13.76 -16.96
N ILE A 197 2.87 -12.69 -17.63
CA ILE A 197 3.79 -11.66 -17.09
C ILE A 197 3.35 -11.19 -15.69
N LYS A 198 2.06 -10.90 -15.53
CA LYS A 198 1.50 -10.45 -14.24
C LYS A 198 1.61 -11.53 -13.16
N THR A 199 1.26 -12.77 -13.49
CA THR A 199 1.39 -13.91 -12.56
C THR A 199 2.83 -14.09 -12.09
N ARG A 200 3.79 -14.05 -13.03
CA ARG A 200 5.22 -14.19 -12.71
C ARG A 200 5.73 -13.05 -11.83
N ARG A 201 5.31 -11.82 -12.09
CA ARG A 201 5.67 -10.66 -11.24
C ARG A 201 5.08 -10.77 -9.83
N LEU A 202 3.82 -11.20 -9.71
CA LEU A 202 3.19 -11.40 -8.40
C LEU A 202 3.88 -12.52 -7.61
N ILE A 203 4.28 -13.61 -8.26
CA ILE A 203 5.06 -14.68 -7.63
C ILE A 203 6.41 -14.15 -7.16
N LYS A 204 7.14 -13.43 -8.02
CA LYS A 204 8.42 -12.80 -7.66
C LYS A 204 8.26 -11.92 -6.42
N LEU A 205 7.21 -11.11 -6.39
CA LEU A 205 6.93 -10.21 -5.27
C LEU A 205 6.62 -10.98 -3.99
N LEU A 206 5.66 -11.90 -4.04
CA LEU A 206 5.24 -12.64 -2.85
C LEU A 206 6.37 -13.52 -2.28
N SER A 207 7.31 -13.97 -3.11
CA SER A 207 8.51 -14.70 -2.67
C SER A 207 9.47 -13.83 -1.84
N ASN A 208 9.39 -12.50 -1.95
CA ASN A 208 10.26 -11.54 -1.28
C ASN A 208 9.53 -10.74 -0.18
N THR A 209 8.34 -11.16 0.23
CA THR A 209 7.55 -10.48 1.26
C THR A 209 6.98 -11.46 2.28
N ASP A 210 6.74 -10.98 3.50
CA ASP A 210 6.15 -11.79 4.57
C ASP A 210 4.62 -11.87 4.48
N ASN A 211 4.02 -11.52 3.34
CA ASN A 211 2.57 -11.42 3.20
C ASN A 211 1.88 -12.78 3.34
N ILE A 212 2.47 -13.83 2.73
CA ILE A 212 1.98 -15.21 2.86
C ILE A 212 2.05 -15.64 4.32
N GLU A 213 3.21 -15.49 4.95
CA GLU A 213 3.43 -15.86 6.35
C GLU A 213 2.46 -15.10 7.28
N THR A 214 2.31 -13.79 7.07
CA THR A 214 1.39 -12.92 7.82
C THR A 214 -0.06 -13.33 7.66
N PHE A 215 -0.46 -13.78 6.46
CA PHE A 215 -1.79 -14.35 6.24
C PHE A 215 -1.95 -15.68 6.97
N MET A 216 -0.95 -16.57 6.90
CA MET A 216 -0.97 -17.90 7.50
C MET A 216 -0.95 -17.88 9.03
N ARG A 217 -0.32 -16.87 9.65
CA ARG A 217 -0.38 -16.60 11.10
C ARG A 217 -1.79 -16.27 11.62
N LYS A 218 -2.74 -15.90 10.75
CA LYS A 218 -4.11 -15.59 11.18
C LYS A 218 -4.86 -16.88 11.56
N ALA A 219 -5.76 -16.76 12.54
CA ALA A 219 -6.64 -17.86 12.91
C ALA A 219 -7.42 -18.40 11.69
N SER A 220 -7.65 -19.72 11.63
CA SER A 220 -8.29 -20.40 10.49
C SER A 220 -9.64 -19.77 10.09
N ARG A 221 -10.50 -19.46 11.08
CA ARG A 221 -11.79 -18.76 10.85
C ARG A 221 -11.60 -17.40 10.18
N THR A 222 -10.56 -16.66 10.56
CA THR A 222 -10.24 -15.34 9.99
C THR A 222 -9.78 -15.49 8.54
N ARG A 223 -8.91 -16.47 8.23
CA ARG A 223 -8.47 -16.76 6.86
C ARG A 223 -9.65 -17.09 5.95
N ALA A 224 -10.50 -18.05 6.34
CA ALA A 224 -11.68 -18.44 5.56
C ALA A 224 -12.65 -17.27 5.33
N ASN A 225 -12.86 -16.43 6.34
CA ASN A 225 -13.69 -15.23 6.21
C ASN A 225 -13.09 -14.19 5.25
N LEU A 226 -11.77 -13.99 5.26
CA LEU A 226 -11.10 -13.08 4.35
C LEU A 226 -11.19 -13.58 2.90
N LEU A 227 -10.90 -14.86 2.64
CA LEU A 227 -11.00 -15.43 1.29
C LEU A 227 -12.42 -15.26 0.72
N ARG A 228 -13.45 -15.64 1.51
CA ARG A 228 -14.86 -15.43 1.12
C ARG A 228 -15.18 -13.96 0.90
N LYS A 229 -14.74 -13.09 1.81
CA LYS A 229 -14.98 -11.65 1.71
C LYS A 229 -14.37 -11.10 0.43
N TYR A 230 -13.19 -11.55 -0.01
CA TYR A 230 -12.56 -11.00 -1.21
C TYR A 230 -12.88 -11.79 -2.49
N GLY A 231 -13.78 -12.78 -2.41
CA GLY A 231 -14.16 -13.62 -3.57
C GLY A 231 -12.96 -14.39 -4.10
N VAL A 232 -12.11 -14.91 -3.21
CA VAL A 232 -10.92 -15.68 -3.56
C VAL A 232 -11.28 -17.16 -3.47
N ASN A 233 -11.22 -17.85 -4.62
CA ASN A 233 -11.51 -19.28 -4.75
C ASN A 233 -10.30 -20.14 -4.35
N ALA A 234 -9.77 -19.93 -3.14
CA ALA A 234 -8.70 -20.72 -2.55
C ALA A 234 -9.20 -21.36 -1.25
N GLN A 235 -8.58 -22.47 -0.85
CA GLN A 235 -8.99 -23.23 0.34
C GLN A 235 -7.80 -23.51 1.25
N ILE A 236 -8.08 -23.73 2.55
CA ILE A 236 -7.09 -24.25 3.48
C ILE A 236 -7.26 -25.77 3.55
N ASN A 237 -6.20 -26.53 3.27
CA ASN A 237 -6.25 -28.00 3.33
C ASN A 237 -6.10 -28.53 4.76
N GLU A 238 -6.12 -29.86 4.91
CA GLU A 238 -5.97 -30.54 6.21
C GLU A 238 -4.62 -30.28 6.89
N ASN A 239 -3.57 -30.05 6.09
CA ASN A 239 -2.23 -29.69 6.56
C ASN A 239 -2.12 -28.20 6.97
N ASN A 240 -3.23 -27.46 6.99
CA ASN A 240 -3.28 -26.04 7.31
C ASN A 240 -2.54 -25.15 6.29
N GLU A 241 -2.41 -25.59 5.04
CA GLU A 241 -1.79 -24.85 3.92
C GLU A 241 -2.86 -24.18 3.04
N LEU A 242 -2.53 -23.03 2.46
CA LEU A 242 -3.35 -22.38 1.45
C LEU A 242 -3.14 -23.06 0.08
N VAL A 243 -4.18 -23.69 -0.45
CA VAL A 243 -4.18 -24.30 -1.78
C VAL A 243 -4.41 -23.22 -2.84
N LEU A 244 -3.41 -22.97 -3.69
CA LEU A 244 -3.52 -22.01 -4.78
C LEU A 244 -4.22 -22.66 -6.00
N PRO A 245 -5.22 -21.99 -6.61
CA PRO A 245 -5.92 -22.52 -7.77
C PRO A 245 -5.05 -22.42 -9.05
N THR A 246 -4.30 -23.47 -9.37
CA THR A 246 -3.36 -23.48 -10.50
C THR A 246 -3.94 -23.97 -11.83
N ASN A 247 -5.25 -24.23 -11.89
CA ASN A 247 -5.91 -24.68 -13.13
C ASN A 247 -6.50 -23.51 -13.94
N ASN A 248 -6.57 -22.32 -13.34
CA ASN A 248 -7.12 -21.13 -13.97
C ASN A 248 -6.28 -19.92 -13.59
N VAL A 249 -5.68 -19.27 -14.60
CA VAL A 249 -4.79 -18.11 -14.41
C VAL A 249 -5.51 -16.91 -13.76
N VAL A 250 -6.82 -16.77 -13.97
CA VAL A 250 -7.63 -15.70 -13.39
C VAL A 250 -7.79 -15.91 -11.89
N GLU A 251 -8.13 -17.12 -11.47
CA GLU A 251 -8.28 -17.46 -10.05
C GLU A 251 -6.94 -17.44 -9.31
N LEU A 252 -5.86 -17.89 -9.98
CA LEU A 252 -4.51 -17.78 -9.47
C LEU A 252 -4.13 -16.31 -9.24
N ASN A 253 -4.29 -15.47 -10.27
CA ASN A 253 -3.99 -14.05 -10.16
C ASN A 253 -4.85 -13.38 -9.09
N ARG A 254 -6.12 -13.75 -8.95
CA ARG A 254 -6.98 -13.24 -7.88
C ARG A 254 -6.45 -13.56 -6.49
N THR A 255 -5.96 -14.79 -6.30
CA THR A 255 -5.37 -15.23 -5.03
C THR A 255 -4.08 -14.48 -4.75
N LEU A 256 -3.21 -14.34 -5.74
CA LEU A 256 -1.95 -13.62 -5.61
C LEU A 256 -2.16 -12.10 -5.38
N GLU A 257 -3.09 -11.47 -6.11
CA GLU A 257 -3.50 -10.07 -5.90
C GLU A 257 -4.05 -9.85 -4.48
N PHE A 258 -4.83 -10.80 -3.95
CA PHE A 258 -5.31 -10.77 -2.58
C PHE A 258 -4.16 -10.83 -1.56
N LEU A 259 -3.24 -11.78 -1.73
CA LEU A 259 -2.08 -11.91 -0.86
C LEU A 259 -1.17 -10.69 -0.95
N ASN A 260 -1.11 -10.03 -2.10
CA ASN A 260 -0.34 -8.80 -2.29
C ASN A 260 -1.06 -7.51 -1.81
N GLU A 261 -2.28 -7.63 -1.28
CA GLU A 261 -3.12 -6.48 -0.90
C GLU A 261 -3.46 -5.51 -2.07
N ASP A 262 -3.42 -5.99 -3.31
CA ASP A 262 -3.74 -5.20 -4.51
C ASP A 262 -5.25 -5.01 -4.76
N ILE A 263 -6.08 -5.70 -3.99
CA ILE A 263 -7.54 -5.63 -4.06
C ILE A 263 -8.14 -5.12 -2.75
N PHE A 264 -9.15 -4.26 -2.88
CA PHE A 264 -9.86 -3.69 -1.74
C PHE A 264 -11.37 -3.66 -1.99
N ARG A 265 -12.14 -3.59 -0.90
CA ARG A 265 -13.59 -3.40 -0.98
C ARG A 265 -13.98 -1.97 -0.65
N GLY A 266 -14.81 -1.36 -1.50
CA GLY A 266 -15.37 -0.04 -1.26
C GLY A 266 -16.27 -0.04 -0.02
N VAL A 267 -16.17 0.99 0.80
CA VAL A 267 -16.88 1.09 2.08
C VAL A 267 -18.40 1.15 1.89
N ILE A 268 -18.86 1.84 0.83
CA ILE A 268 -20.29 2.09 0.58
C ILE A 268 -20.91 0.97 -0.26
N THR A 269 -20.26 0.60 -1.37
CA THR A 269 -20.84 -0.32 -2.36
C THR A 269 -20.57 -1.78 -2.05
N ASP A 270 -19.66 -2.06 -1.10
CA ASP A 270 -19.07 -3.38 -0.83
C ASP A 270 -18.53 -4.08 -2.11
N ARG A 271 -18.32 -3.30 -3.17
CA ARG A 271 -17.76 -3.77 -4.44
C ARG A 271 -16.27 -3.90 -4.31
N LEU A 272 -15.71 -4.84 -5.06
CA LEU A 272 -14.28 -5.06 -5.09
C LEU A 272 -13.63 -4.25 -6.22
N TYR A 273 -12.52 -3.62 -5.87
CA TYR A 273 -11.73 -2.74 -6.71
C TYR A 273 -10.27 -3.17 -6.67
N ARG A 274 -9.53 -2.79 -7.71
CA ARG A 274 -8.07 -2.93 -7.77
C ARG A 274 -7.44 -1.59 -7.39
N SER A 275 -6.38 -1.61 -6.57
CA SER A 275 -5.72 -0.43 -5.99
C SER A 275 -5.16 0.59 -7.00
N ASN A 276 -5.23 0.32 -8.31
CA ASN A 276 -4.77 1.20 -9.40
C ASN A 276 -5.80 1.52 -10.47
N SER A 277 -7.05 1.07 -10.33
CA SER A 277 -8.05 1.36 -11.36
C SER A 277 -9.43 1.59 -10.75
N LYS A 278 -10.08 2.69 -11.16
CA LYS A 278 -11.54 2.84 -11.09
C LYS A 278 -12.30 1.81 -11.92
N LYS A 279 -11.60 0.89 -12.62
CA LYS A 279 -12.25 -0.21 -13.34
C LYS A 279 -12.87 -1.13 -12.31
N LYS A 280 -14.21 -1.15 -12.31
CA LYS A 280 -15.03 -2.16 -11.65
C LYS A 280 -14.48 -3.54 -12.00
N ASP A 281 -14.21 -4.35 -10.98
CA ASP A 281 -13.94 -5.76 -11.18
C ASP A 281 -15.26 -6.42 -11.61
N ASN A 282 -15.35 -6.80 -12.88
CA ASN A 282 -16.50 -7.53 -13.42
C ASN A 282 -16.13 -9.00 -13.46
N HIS A 283 -16.08 -9.67 -12.32
CA HIS A 283 -16.05 -11.13 -12.20
C HIS A 283 -17.23 -11.56 -11.35
#